data_AF-A0A7Z9TT33-F1
#
_entry.id   AF-A0A7Z9TT33-F1
#
_cell.length_a   1.000
_cell.length_b   1.000
_cell.length_c   1.000
_cell.angle_alpha   90.00
_cell.angle_beta   90.00
_cell.angle_gamma   90.00
#
_symmetry.space_group_name_H-M   'P 1'
#
loop_
_entity.id
_entity.type
_entity.pdbx_description
1 polymer ?
#
loop_
_entity_poly.entity_id
_entity_poly.type
_entity_poly.pdbx_seq_one_letter_code
_entity_poly.pdbx_strand_id
1 'polypeptide(L)'
;CAGSNFLPKVHIALYEACVLEGNYTKGRRIMSAMLPLMRVLEQGGKFVQSVKYGCELAGLRPGPSRLPLQPLTSEEMSELETVISTLNTEITKIIDGDGDAKT
;
A
#
# COMPACT_ATOMS: atom_id res chain seq x y z
N CYS A 1 3.86 -4.77 7.76
CA CYS A 1 4.38 -5.09 6.42
C CYS A 1 5.04 -3.84 5.84
N ALA A 2 5.96 -3.93 4.87
CA ALA A 2 6.69 -2.75 4.37
C ALA A 2 5.80 -1.63 3.82
N GLY A 3 4.63 -1.96 3.28
CA GLY A 3 3.63 -0.97 2.86
C GLY A 3 3.19 -0.02 3.97
N SER A 4 3.31 -0.39 5.26
CA SER A 4 2.86 0.46 6.38
C SER A 4 3.69 1.73 6.53
N ASN A 5 4.87 1.80 5.90
CA ASN A 5 5.71 3.01 5.90
C ASN A 5 5.07 4.16 5.12
N PHE A 6 4.22 3.87 4.13
CA PHE A 6 3.60 4.87 3.25
C PHE A 6 2.08 4.71 3.07
N LEU A 7 1.51 3.61 3.55
CA LEU A 7 0.06 3.33 3.56
C LEU A 7 -0.42 2.96 4.97
N PRO A 8 -0.20 3.81 6.00
CA PRO A 8 -0.57 3.48 7.37
C PRO A 8 -2.08 3.27 7.54
N LYS A 9 -2.90 4.08 6.87
CA LYS A 9 -4.37 3.98 6.93
C LYS A 9 -4.90 2.62 6.48
N VAL A 10 -4.30 2.05 5.42
CA VAL A 10 -4.69 0.74 4.89
C VAL A 10 -4.42 -0.36 5.93
N HIS A 11 -3.29 -0.28 6.62
CA HIS A 11 -2.89 -1.26 7.63
C HIS A 11 -3.75 -1.16 8.89
N ILE A 12 -4.11 0.07 9.28
CA ILE A 12 -5.06 0.31 10.38
C ILE A 12 -6.43 -0.25 10.01
N ALA A 13 -6.96 0.05 8.83
CA ALA A 13 -8.25 -0.46 8.37
C ALA A 13 -8.29 -2.00 8.32
N LEU A 14 -7.19 -2.65 7.92
CA LEU A 14 -7.08 -4.11 7.97
C LEU A 14 -7.15 -4.66 9.40
N TYR A 15 -6.44 -4.02 10.33
CA TYR A 15 -6.47 -4.40 11.74
C TYR A 15 -7.86 -4.21 12.34
N GLU A 16 -8.48 -3.07 12.12
CA GLU A 16 -9.84 -2.75 12.58
C GLU A 16 -10.83 -3.78 12.04
N ALA A 17 -10.81 -4.05 10.73
CA ALA A 17 -11.69 -5.02 10.09
C ALA A 17 -11.54 -6.43 10.68
N CYS A 18 -10.32 -6.94 10.80
CA CYS A 18 -10.09 -8.33 11.22
C CYS A 18 -10.19 -8.54 12.73
N VAL A 19 -9.63 -7.62 13.52
CA VAL A 19 -9.42 -7.81 14.97
C VAL A 19 -10.51 -7.15 15.79
N LEU A 20 -10.90 -5.92 15.45
CA LEU A 20 -11.89 -5.19 16.24
C LEU A 20 -13.32 -5.50 15.80
N GLU A 21 -13.56 -5.58 14.49
CA GLU A 21 -14.88 -5.85 13.92
C GLU A 21 -15.15 -7.36 13.71
N GLY A 22 -14.11 -8.19 13.63
CA GLY A 22 -14.25 -9.60 13.25
C GLY A 22 -14.73 -9.82 11.81
N ASN A 23 -14.71 -8.78 10.97
CA ASN A 23 -15.16 -8.79 9.58
C ASN A 23 -14.05 -9.23 8.63
N TYR A 24 -13.79 -10.54 8.59
CA TYR A 24 -12.78 -11.12 7.69
C TYR A 24 -13.13 -10.99 6.20
N THR A 25 -14.40 -10.75 5.86
CA THR A 25 -14.80 -10.47 4.47
C THR A 25 -14.26 -9.12 4.02
N LYS A 26 -14.42 -8.08 4.84
CA LYS A 26 -13.80 -6.76 4.63
C LYS A 26 -12.27 -6.85 4.66
N GLY A 27 -11.72 -7.56 5.64
CA GLY A 27 -10.27 -7.81 5.72
C GLY A 27 -9.71 -8.46 4.46
N ARG A 28 -10.40 -9.46 3.90
CA ARG A 28 -10.03 -10.10 2.63
C ARG A 28 -10.09 -9.13 1.45
N ARG A 29 -11.12 -8.28 1.37
CA ARG A 29 -11.22 -7.24 0.32
C ARG A 29 -10.03 -6.27 0.38
N ILE A 30 -9.67 -5.80 1.58
CA ILE A 30 -8.51 -4.93 1.79
C ILE A 30 -7.23 -5.62 1.33
N MET A 31 -7.00 -6.86 1.76
CA MET A 31 -5.81 -7.61 1.36
C MET A 31 -5.74 -7.88 -0.14
N SER A 32 -6.86 -8.23 -0.77
CA SER A 32 -6.95 -8.41 -2.22
C SER A 32 -6.58 -7.13 -2.98
N ALA A 33 -7.05 -5.97 -2.51
CA ALA A 33 -6.67 -4.67 -3.10
C ALA A 33 -5.17 -4.39 -2.98
N MET A 34 -4.51 -4.88 -1.92
CA MET A 34 -3.06 -4.72 -1.72
C MET A 34 -2.19 -5.67 -2.58
N LEU A 35 -2.74 -6.76 -3.15
CA LEU A 35 -1.95 -7.76 -3.89
C LEU A 35 -1.13 -7.18 -5.06
N PRO A 36 -1.66 -6.26 -5.90
CA PRO A 36 -0.86 -5.65 -6.96
C PRO A 36 0.36 -4.89 -6.42
N LEU A 37 0.22 -4.21 -5.28
CA LEU A 37 1.34 -3.53 -4.63
C LEU A 37 2.38 -4.52 -4.14
N MET A 38 1.96 -5.62 -3.50
CA MET A 38 2.90 -6.65 -3.04
C MET A 38 3.68 -7.25 -4.20
N ARG A 39 3.02 -7.45 -5.34
CA ARG A 39 3.68 -7.93 -6.56
C ARG A 39 4.81 -6.99 -7.00
N VAL A 40 4.55 -5.68 -7.09
CA VAL A 40 5.58 -4.69 -7.46
C VAL A 40 6.73 -4.69 -6.47
N LEU A 41 6.42 -4.72 -5.17
CA LEU A 41 7.46 -4.70 -4.12
C LEU A 41 8.35 -5.96 -4.16
N GLU A 42 7.75 -7.15 -4.30
CA GLU A 42 8.45 -8.43 -4.17
C GLU A 42 9.11 -8.89 -5.47
N GLN A 43 8.53 -8.57 -6.64
CA GLN A 43 9.03 -9.03 -7.94
C GLN A 43 9.91 -8.00 -8.65
N GLY A 44 9.87 -6.72 -8.26
CA GLY A 44 10.65 -5.65 -8.90
C GLY A 44 12.15 -5.64 -8.57
N GLY A 45 12.63 -6.50 -7.67
CA GLY A 45 14.07 -6.62 -7.33
C GLY A 45 14.68 -5.42 -6.58
N LYS A 46 13.94 -4.33 -6.39
CA LYS A 46 14.37 -3.09 -5.71
C LYS A 46 13.45 -2.71 -4.53
N PHE A 47 13.11 -3.70 -3.70
CA PHE A 47 12.14 -3.60 -2.61
C PHE A 47 12.31 -2.34 -1.72
N VAL A 48 13.51 -2.11 -1.19
CA VAL A 48 13.75 -0.98 -0.26
C VAL A 48 13.61 0.36 -0.98
N GLN A 49 14.03 0.44 -2.24
CA GLN A 49 13.92 1.62 -3.08
C GLN A 49 12.46 1.93 -3.39
N SER A 50 11.64 0.91 -3.70
CA SER A 50 10.20 1.06 -3.87
C SER A 50 9.51 1.54 -2.58
N VAL A 51 9.88 1.01 -1.42
CA VAL A 51 9.33 1.49 -0.13
C VAL A 51 9.69 2.95 0.13
N LYS A 52 10.94 3.34 -0.11
CA LYS A 52 11.37 4.74 0.00
C LYS A 52 10.61 5.63 -0.97
N TYR A 53 10.45 5.21 -2.21
CA TYR A 53 9.70 5.99 -3.19
C TYR A 53 8.22 6.13 -2.80
N GLY A 54 7.60 5.07 -2.29
CA GLY A 54 6.27 5.14 -1.70
C GLY A 54 6.17 6.15 -0.56
N CYS A 55 7.19 6.25 0.30
CA CYS A 55 7.26 7.28 1.35
C CYS A 55 7.33 8.70 0.77
N GLU A 56 8.08 8.91 -0.31
CA GLU A 56 8.14 10.20 -1.01
C GLU A 56 6.78 10.59 -1.59
N LEU A 57 6.07 9.65 -2.22
CA LEU A 57 4.69 9.85 -2.70
C LEU A 57 3.71 10.17 -1.55
N ALA A 58 3.97 9.65 -0.35
CA ALA A 58 3.23 9.98 0.86
C ALA A 58 3.66 11.31 1.52
N GLY A 59 4.54 12.09 0.87
CA GLY A 59 5.02 13.38 1.36
C GLY A 59 6.14 13.32 2.40
N LEU A 60 6.76 12.15 2.60
CA LEU A 60 7.88 11.96 3.52
C LEU A 60 9.22 12.17 2.80
N ARG A 61 10.31 12.27 3.59
CA ARG A 61 11.68 12.45 3.08
C ARG A 61 12.61 11.35 3.58
N PRO A 62 12.58 10.15 2.98
CA PRO A 62 13.35 9.00 3.45
C PRO A 62 14.85 9.04 3.06
N GLY A 63 15.24 10.03 2.25
CA GLY A 63 16.60 10.18 1.73
C GLY A 63 16.98 9.06 0.74
N PRO A 64 18.15 9.18 0.08
CA PRO A 64 18.57 8.24 -0.95
C PRO A 64 18.84 6.84 -0.38
N SER A 65 18.78 5.84 -1.26
CA SER A 65 19.26 4.49 -0.94
C SER A 65 20.78 4.47 -0.86
N ARG A 66 21.34 3.63 0.03
CA ARG A 66 22.80 3.47 0.17
C ARG A 66 23.30 2.44 -0.85
N LEU A 67 24.48 2.67 -1.40
CA LEU A 67 25.16 1.68 -2.24
C LEU A 67 25.32 0.35 -1.49
N PRO A 68 25.18 -0.81 -2.17
CA PRO A 68 25.14 -0.99 -3.63
C PRO A 68 23.75 -0.86 -4.29
N LEU A 69 22.71 -0.48 -3.52
CA LEU A 69 21.33 -0.39 -4.02
C LEU A 69 21.18 0.76 -5.03
N GLN A 70 20.92 0.39 -6.29
CA GLN A 70 20.69 1.34 -7.38
C GLN A 70 19.30 1.98 -7.30
N PRO A 71 19.12 3.20 -7.82
CA PRO A 71 17.82 3.89 -7.84
C PRO A 71 16.79 3.14 -8.70
N LEU A 72 15.52 3.50 -8.50
CA LEU A 72 14.45 3.10 -9.41
C LEU A 72 14.64 3.78 -10.76
N THR A 73 14.22 3.12 -11.85
CA THR A 73 14.06 3.76 -13.15
C THR A 73 12.74 4.53 -13.21
N SER A 74 12.59 5.40 -14.20
CA SER A 74 11.36 6.15 -14.43
C SER A 74 10.15 5.23 -14.64
N GLU A 75 10.37 4.08 -15.30
CA GLU A 75 9.34 3.07 -15.54
C GLU A 75 8.90 2.39 -14.25
N GLU A 76 9.85 1.99 -13.39
CA GLU A 76 9.57 1.38 -12.08
C GLU A 76 8.85 2.38 -11.14
N MET A 77 9.19 3.66 -11.20
CA MET A 77 8.52 4.73 -10.45
C MET A 77 7.07 4.89 -10.91
N SER A 78 6.85 4.99 -12.23
CA SER A 78 5.51 5.14 -12.83
C SER A 78 4.59 3.94 -12.55
N GLU A 79 5.12 2.72 -12.59
CA GLU A 79 4.38 1.52 -12.21
C GLU A 79 3.93 1.59 -10.74
N LEU A 80 4.85 1.94 -9.83
CA LEU A 80 4.54 2.04 -8.41
C LEU A 80 3.48 3.12 -8.12
N GLU A 81 3.59 4.29 -8.73
CA GLU A 81 2.61 5.38 -8.62
C GLU A 81 1.21 4.93 -9.06
N THR A 82 1.11 4.28 -10.22
CA THR A 82 -0.15 3.79 -10.77
C THR A 82 -0.81 2.79 -9.83
N VAL A 83 -0.03 1.85 -9.29
CA VAL A 83 -0.52 0.83 -8.37
C VAL A 83 -0.96 1.44 -7.03
N ILE A 84 -0.19 2.38 -6.48
CA ILE A 84 -0.55 3.08 -5.24
C ILE A 84 -1.83 3.92 -5.41
N SER A 85 -1.96 4.64 -6.53
CA SER A 85 -3.15 5.44 -6.85
C SER A 85 -4.41 4.55 -6.96
N THR A 86 -4.28 3.44 -7.68
CA THR A 86 -5.36 2.44 -7.80
C THR A 86 -5.74 1.88 -6.43
N LEU A 87 -4.75 1.47 -5.63
CA LEU A 87 -4.96 0.95 -4.29
C LEU A 87 -5.69 1.95 -3.40
N ASN A 88 -5.27 3.22 -3.37
CA ASN A 88 -5.92 4.25 -2.57
C ASN A 88 -7.40 4.43 -2.96
N THR A 89 -7.69 4.39 -4.26
CA THR A 89 -9.07 4.47 -4.78
C THR A 89 -9.91 3.27 -4.29
N GLU A 90 -9.39 2.05 -4.42
CA GLU A 90 -10.10 0.85 -4.00
C GLU A 90 -10.28 0.77 -2.48
N ILE A 91 -9.26 1.17 -1.70
CA ILE A 91 -9.37 1.20 -0.23
C ILE A 91 -10.41 2.21 0.22
N THR A 92 -10.46 3.40 -0.40
CA THR A 92 -11.49 4.40 -0.09
C THR A 92 -12.89 3.82 -0.30
N LYS A 93 -13.12 3.14 -1.42
CA LYS A 93 -14.41 2.47 -1.69
C LYS A 93 -14.74 1.39 -0.67
N ILE A 94 -13.75 0.61 -0.22
CA ILE A 94 -13.97 -0.46 0.77
C ILE A 94 -14.28 0.11 2.15
N ILE A 95 -13.58 1.17 2.56
CA ILE A 95 -13.77 1.80 3.87
C ILE A 95 -15.09 2.55 3.92
N ASP A 96 -15.39 3.36 2.91
CA ASP A 96 -16.60 4.20 2.88
C ASP A 96 -17.87 3.36 2.61
N GLY A 97 -17.78 2.37 1.73
CA GLY A 97 -18.91 1.49 1.37
C GLY A 97 -19.32 0.48 2.44
N ASP A 98 -18.59 0.39 3.55
CA ASP A 98 -18.95 -0.45 4.71
C ASP A 98 -19.71 0.34 5.79
N GLY A 99 -19.79 1.66 5.66
CA GLY A 99 -20.52 2.55 6.58
C GLY A 99 -22.06 2.37 6.55
N ASP A 100 -22.60 1.76 5.49
CA ASP A 100 -24.04 1.63 5.27
C ASP A 100 -24.64 0.31 5.80
N ALA A 101 -23.85 -0.60 6.35
CA ALA A 101 -24.32 -1.90 6.83
C ALA A 101 -24.77 -1.93 8.31
N LYS A 102 -24.92 -0.77 8.96
CA LYS A 102 -25.43 -0.65 10.34
C LYS A 102 -26.78 0.10 10.38
N THR A 103 -27.86 -0.61 10.06
CA THR A 103 -29.23 -0.30 10.51
C THR A 103 -29.95 -1.59 10.83
#